data_AF-A0AAD4KX43-F1
#
_entry.id   AF-A0AAD4KX43-F1
#
_cell.length_a   1.000
_cell.length_b   1.000
_cell.length_c   1.000
_cell.angle_alpha   90.00
_cell.angle_beta   90.00
_cell.angle_gamma   90.00
#
_symmetry.space_group_name_H-M   'P 1'
#
loop_
_entity.id
_entity.type
_entity.pdbx_description
1 polymer ?
#
loop_
_entity_poly.entity_id
_entity_poly.type
_entity_poly.pdbx_seq_one_letter_code
_entity_poly.pdbx_strand_id
1 'polypeptide(L)'
;MAEALEIPARPAGDSQSQFLCLTICGYRRPGMSETDYKHHMTQVSAPMTKDLMVKYGVKRWTMIHNTTETRALMSRLFDAQMTKLADFDCFSQVVFKSVDDYKRMKEDPWYKEHLAGDHEKFADTKKSMMTIGWITEFIRDGQVVDGMKDC
;
A
#
# COMPACT_ATOMS: atom_id res chain seq x y z
N MET A 1 -21.30 -16.68 8.46
CA MET A 1 -20.54 -16.75 7.21
C MET A 1 -20.74 -15.42 6.53
N ALA A 2 -19.71 -14.58 6.41
CA ALA A 2 -19.82 -13.37 5.61
C ALA A 2 -19.89 -13.83 4.16
N GLU A 3 -20.95 -13.47 3.44
CA GLU A 3 -21.00 -13.65 1.99
C GLU A 3 -19.71 -13.04 1.40
N ALA A 4 -19.03 -13.78 0.54
CA ALA A 4 -17.91 -13.24 -0.20
C ALA A 4 -18.47 -12.09 -1.05
N LEU A 5 -18.26 -10.85 -0.60
CA LEU A 5 -18.67 -9.67 -1.34
C LEU A 5 -18.09 -9.81 -2.75
N GLU A 6 -18.98 -9.84 -3.74
CA GLU A 6 -18.57 -9.87 -5.14
C GLU A 6 -17.68 -8.66 -5.41
N ILE A 7 -16.55 -8.89 -6.09
CA ILE A 7 -15.66 -7.80 -6.48
C ILE A 7 -16.50 -6.88 -7.39
N PRO A 8 -16.66 -5.59 -7.05
CA PRO A 8 -17.52 -4.70 -7.80
C PRO A 8 -17.12 -4.71 -9.27
N ALA A 9 -18.13 -4.59 -10.15
CA ALA A 9 -17.92 -4.54 -11.58
C ALA A 9 -16.83 -3.52 -11.90
N ARG A 10 -15.92 -3.92 -12.80
CA ARG A 10 -14.80 -3.06 -13.19
C ARG A 10 -15.36 -1.75 -13.77
N PRO A 11 -14.79 -0.59 -13.45
CA PRO A 11 -15.18 0.68 -14.07
C PRO A 11 -15.13 0.58 -15.60
N ALA A 12 -15.85 1.44 -16.33
CA ALA A 12 -15.73 1.47 -17.79
C ALA A 12 -14.29 1.80 -18.21
N GLY A 13 -13.68 0.98 -19.08
CA GLY A 13 -12.29 1.13 -19.54
C GLY A 13 -11.70 -0.17 -20.09
N ASP A 14 -10.46 -0.13 -20.59
CA ASP A 14 -9.75 -1.33 -21.05
C ASP A 14 -9.43 -2.24 -19.85
N SER A 15 -9.98 -3.45 -19.85
CA SER A 15 -9.77 -4.49 -18.84
C SER A 15 -8.30 -4.86 -18.60
N GLN A 16 -7.40 -4.60 -19.56
CA GLN A 16 -5.97 -4.84 -19.41
C GLN A 16 -5.25 -3.74 -18.62
N SER A 17 -5.86 -2.56 -18.52
CA SER A 17 -5.32 -1.35 -17.88
C SER A 17 -5.84 -1.11 -16.45
N GLN A 18 -6.63 -2.03 -15.93
CA GLN A 18 -7.34 -1.87 -14.65
C GLN A 18 -6.68 -2.66 -13.53
N PHE A 19 -6.31 -1.92 -12.48
CA PHE A 19 -5.63 -2.47 -11.31
C PHE A 19 -6.30 -1.97 -10.04
N LEU A 20 -6.33 -2.83 -9.03
CA LEU A 20 -6.67 -2.47 -7.67
C LEU A 20 -5.43 -1.95 -6.96
N CYS A 21 -5.61 -0.95 -6.10
CA CYS A 21 -4.60 -0.48 -5.16
C CYS A 21 -5.09 -0.69 -3.73
N LEU A 22 -4.48 -1.65 -3.02
CA LEU A 22 -4.61 -1.74 -1.57
C LEU A 22 -3.73 -0.68 -0.93
N THR A 23 -4.33 0.25 -0.20
CA THR A 23 -3.64 1.29 0.57
C THR A 23 -3.75 0.99 2.06
N ILE A 24 -2.61 0.85 2.71
CA ILE A 24 -2.48 0.74 4.16
C ILE A 24 -1.98 2.09 4.68
N CYS A 25 -2.80 2.75 5.49
CA CYS A 25 -2.46 3.95 6.22
C CYS A 25 -1.89 3.54 7.58
N GLY A 26 -0.57 3.39 7.64
CA GLY A 26 0.15 2.80 8.75
C GLY A 26 0.50 3.80 9.85
N TYR A 27 0.35 3.35 11.09
CA TYR A 27 1.01 3.96 12.25
C TYR A 27 2.14 3.04 12.71
N ARG A 28 3.25 3.65 13.12
CA ARG A 28 4.35 2.93 13.76
C ARG A 28 3.93 2.45 15.14
N ARG A 29 4.53 1.35 15.60
CA ARG A 29 4.30 0.81 16.94
C ARG A 29 4.61 1.88 18.00
N PRO A 30 3.83 1.98 19.10
CA PRO A 30 4.13 2.92 20.17
C PRO A 30 5.57 2.77 20.68
N GLY A 31 6.26 3.90 20.85
CA GLY A 31 7.67 3.95 21.28
C GLY A 31 8.70 3.69 20.18
N MET A 32 8.29 3.37 18.95
CA MET A 32 9.21 3.20 17.81
C MET A 32 9.55 4.55 17.17
N SER A 33 10.82 4.75 16.82
CA SER A 33 11.27 5.93 16.08
C SER A 33 10.89 5.85 14.59
N GLU A 34 10.85 7.00 13.90
CA GLU A 34 10.64 7.06 12.44
C GLU A 34 11.74 6.30 11.67
N THR A 35 12.98 6.43 12.15
CA THR A 35 14.15 5.78 11.58
C THR A 35 14.05 4.26 11.69
N ASP A 36 13.74 3.74 12.88
CA ASP A 36 13.63 2.30 13.12
C ASP A 36 12.44 1.72 12.35
N TYR A 37 11.33 2.43 12.30
CA TYR A 37 10.15 2.04 11.54
C TYR A 37 10.47 1.90 10.04
N LYS A 38 11.09 2.92 9.44
CA LYS A 38 11.54 2.88 8.04
C LYS A 38 12.58 1.78 7.80
N HIS A 39 13.54 1.63 8.72
CA HIS A 39 14.56 0.61 8.61
C HIS A 39 13.95 -0.80 8.60
N HIS A 40 13.07 -1.11 9.55
CA HIS A 40 12.42 -2.43 9.59
C HIS A 40 11.63 -2.69 8.31
N MET A 41 10.81 -1.74 7.87
CA MET A 41 10.00 -1.92 6.65
C MET A 41 10.86 -2.16 5.41
N THR A 42 11.94 -1.38 5.24
CA THR A 42 12.74 -1.41 4.00
C THR A 42 13.86 -2.44 3.99
N GLN A 43 14.44 -2.76 5.15
CA GLN A 43 15.61 -3.65 5.28
C GLN A 43 15.26 -5.04 5.82
N VAL A 44 14.07 -5.22 6.43
CA VAL A 44 13.62 -6.50 6.97
C VAL A 44 12.38 -6.99 6.22
N SER A 45 11.27 -6.25 6.27
CA SER A 45 9.99 -6.72 5.71
C SER A 45 10.02 -6.80 4.18
N ALA A 46 10.52 -5.76 3.51
CA ALA A 46 10.49 -5.70 2.05
C ALA A 46 11.35 -6.79 1.37
N PRO A 47 12.62 -7.04 1.78
CA PRO A 47 13.42 -8.12 1.20
C PRO A 47 12.79 -9.50 1.39
N MET A 48 12.10 -9.71 2.50
CA MET A 48 11.44 -10.98 2.82
C MET A 48 10.15 -11.23 2.02
N THR A 49 9.51 -10.16 1.52
CA THR A 49 8.16 -10.19 0.96
C THR A 49 8.10 -9.96 -0.54
N LYS A 50 8.99 -9.14 -1.10
CA LYS A 50 8.84 -8.61 -2.47
C LYS A 50 8.79 -9.69 -3.56
N ASP A 51 9.60 -10.75 -3.44
CA ASP A 51 9.65 -11.80 -4.46
C ASP A 51 8.39 -12.69 -4.40
N LEU A 52 7.84 -12.88 -3.20
CA LEU A 52 6.55 -13.52 -3.00
C LEU A 52 5.41 -12.67 -3.61
N MET A 53 5.43 -11.36 -3.41
CA MET A 53 4.46 -10.45 -4.04
C MET A 53 4.49 -10.56 -5.57
N VAL A 54 5.68 -10.60 -6.17
CA VAL A 54 5.85 -10.81 -7.62
C VAL A 54 5.29 -12.16 -8.05
N LYS A 55 5.60 -13.26 -7.34
CA LYS A 55 5.08 -14.62 -7.61
C LYS A 55 3.55 -14.64 -7.70
N TYR A 56 2.86 -13.84 -6.88
CA TYR A 56 1.40 -13.75 -6.84
C TYR A 56 0.83 -12.56 -7.65
N GLY A 57 1.59 -12.01 -8.58
CA GLY A 57 1.07 -11.07 -9.57
C GLY A 57 0.87 -9.64 -9.06
N VAL A 58 1.47 -9.26 -7.93
CA VAL A 58 1.61 -7.85 -7.56
C VAL A 58 2.48 -7.15 -8.60
N LYS A 59 1.98 -6.01 -9.09
CA LYS A 59 2.58 -5.24 -10.17
C LYS A 59 3.40 -4.06 -9.68
N ARG A 60 3.02 -3.51 -8.53
CA ARG A 60 3.76 -2.43 -7.88
C ARG A 60 3.54 -2.48 -6.38
N TRP A 61 4.60 -2.23 -5.62
CA TRP A 61 4.53 -1.98 -4.20
C TRP A 61 5.39 -0.78 -3.84
N THR A 62 4.80 0.19 -3.16
CA THR A 62 5.48 1.40 -2.69
C THR A 62 5.22 1.65 -1.22
N MET A 63 6.21 2.21 -0.53
CA MET A 63 6.10 2.71 0.84
C MET A 63 6.43 4.20 0.84
N ILE A 64 5.48 5.03 1.27
CA ILE A 64 5.65 6.47 1.40
C ILE A 64 5.79 6.76 2.90
N HIS A 65 7.00 7.11 3.34
CA HIS A 65 7.29 7.42 4.73
C HIS A 65 7.03 8.90 5.01
N ASN A 66 6.00 9.17 5.81
CA ASN A 66 5.58 10.52 6.18
C ASN A 66 6.29 10.94 7.47
N THR A 67 7.58 11.27 7.36
CA THR A 67 8.37 11.72 8.52
C THR A 67 7.87 13.07 9.02
N THR A 68 8.32 13.44 10.22
CA THR A 68 8.04 14.77 10.77
C THR A 68 8.50 15.88 9.80
N GLU A 69 9.67 15.73 9.17
CA GLU A 69 10.22 16.70 8.23
C GLU A 69 9.43 16.77 6.91
N THR A 70 9.05 15.62 6.32
CA THR A 70 8.30 15.65 5.05
C THR A 70 6.88 16.15 5.24
N ARG A 71 6.24 15.83 6.38
CA ARG A 71 4.93 16.39 6.75
C ARG A 71 4.99 17.91 6.92
N ALA A 72 6.08 18.45 7.46
CA ALA A 72 6.26 19.90 7.62
C ALA A 72 6.29 20.65 6.27
N LEU A 73 6.66 19.99 5.17
CA LEU A 73 6.63 20.59 3.82
C LEU A 73 5.22 20.97 3.37
N MET A 74 4.17 20.37 3.96
CA MET A 74 2.78 20.73 3.65
C MET A 74 2.47 22.20 3.90
N SER A 75 3.17 22.85 4.84
CA SER A 75 3.09 24.30 5.08
C SER A 75 3.35 25.15 3.83
N ARG A 76 4.06 24.61 2.83
CA ARG A 76 4.35 25.29 1.56
C ARG A 76 3.29 25.06 0.48
N LEU A 77 2.35 24.14 0.71
CA LEU A 77 1.37 23.69 -0.27
C LEU A 77 -0.08 24.02 0.11
N PHE A 78 -0.35 24.38 1.36
CA PHE A 78 -1.71 24.66 1.80
C PHE A 78 -2.32 25.86 1.08
N ASP A 79 -3.56 25.68 0.65
CA ASP A 79 -4.50 26.76 0.42
C ASP A 79 -5.50 26.86 1.58
N ALA A 80 -6.43 27.81 1.49
CA ALA A 80 -7.42 28.03 2.53
C ALA A 80 -8.41 26.85 2.72
N GLN A 81 -8.44 25.87 1.81
CA GLN A 81 -9.48 24.84 1.76
C GLN A 81 -9.00 23.47 2.28
N MET A 82 -7.69 23.16 2.21
CA MET A 82 -7.17 21.82 2.53
C MET A 82 -6.15 21.81 3.69
N THR A 83 -6.60 22.14 4.89
CA THR A 83 -5.73 22.32 6.08
C THR A 83 -5.64 21.12 7.02
N LYS A 84 -6.47 20.08 6.83
CA LYS A 84 -6.47 18.89 7.69
C LYS A 84 -5.35 17.95 7.28
N LEU A 85 -4.31 17.88 8.11
CA LEU A 85 -3.22 16.93 7.93
C LEU A 85 -3.54 15.57 8.54
N ALA A 86 -3.33 14.53 7.74
CA ALA A 86 -3.28 13.17 8.25
C ALA A 86 -1.96 12.93 9.00
N ASP A 87 -2.04 12.24 10.15
CA ASP A 87 -0.92 11.92 11.01
C ASP A 87 -0.34 10.51 10.78
N PHE A 88 -0.75 9.83 9.69
CA PHE A 88 -0.17 8.52 9.33
C PHE A 88 1.35 8.60 9.15
N ASP A 89 2.06 7.59 9.65
CA ASP A 89 3.52 7.47 9.55
C ASP A 89 3.94 6.94 8.17
N CYS A 90 3.10 6.12 7.54
CA CYS A 90 3.39 5.55 6.24
C CYS A 90 2.12 5.27 5.43
N PHE A 91 2.23 5.41 4.11
CA PHE A 91 1.30 4.78 3.17
C PHE A 91 2.01 3.62 2.46
N SER A 92 1.50 2.40 2.63
CA SER A 92 1.94 1.24 1.85
C SER A 92 0.88 0.93 0.79
N GLN A 93 1.27 0.98 -0.49
CA GLN A 93 0.37 0.81 -1.62
C GLN A 93 0.77 -0.40 -2.44
N VAL A 94 -0.12 -1.40 -2.53
CA VAL A 94 0.10 -2.65 -3.26
C VAL A 94 -0.87 -2.71 -4.43
N VAL A 95 -0.35 -2.84 -5.64
CA VAL A 95 -1.12 -2.81 -6.89
C VAL A 95 -1.19 -4.18 -7.53
N PHE A 96 -2.39 -4.67 -7.82
CA PHE A 96 -2.63 -6.00 -8.37
C PHE A 96 -3.96 -6.08 -9.13
N LYS A 97 -4.17 -7.14 -9.92
CA LYS A 97 -5.40 -7.35 -10.71
C LYS A 97 -6.47 -8.17 -9.98
N SER A 98 -6.06 -9.07 -9.09
CA SER A 98 -6.92 -10.11 -8.50
C SER A 98 -6.80 -10.12 -6.97
N VAL A 99 -7.91 -9.88 -6.29
CA VAL A 99 -8.00 -10.05 -4.82
C VAL A 99 -7.71 -11.49 -4.43
N ASP A 100 -8.09 -12.46 -5.27
CA ASP A 100 -7.84 -13.87 -4.98
C ASP A 100 -6.37 -14.24 -5.08
N ASP A 101 -5.61 -13.62 -5.98
CA ASP A 101 -4.15 -13.81 -6.04
C ASP A 101 -3.48 -13.27 -4.76
N TYR A 102 -3.95 -12.10 -4.30
CA TYR A 102 -3.50 -11.52 -3.04
C TYR A 102 -3.88 -12.38 -1.82
N LYS A 103 -5.05 -13.04 -1.82
CA LYS A 103 -5.43 -14.03 -0.79
C LYS A 103 -4.50 -15.25 -0.81
N ARG A 104 -4.27 -15.83 -2.00
CA ARG A 104 -3.37 -16.99 -2.15
C ARG A 104 -1.94 -16.68 -1.69
N MET A 105 -1.48 -15.45 -1.89
CA MET A 105 -0.20 -14.98 -1.34
C MET A 105 -0.15 -15.09 0.19
N LYS A 106 -1.21 -14.68 0.90
CA LYS A 106 -1.31 -14.78 2.36
C LYS A 106 -1.42 -16.23 2.85
N GLU A 107 -1.84 -17.14 1.99
CA GLU A 107 -1.95 -18.56 2.30
C GLU A 107 -0.65 -19.33 2.08
N ASP A 108 0.32 -18.74 1.37
CA ASP A 108 1.63 -19.34 1.07
C ASP A 108 2.36 -19.73 2.37
N PRO A 109 2.96 -20.95 2.44
CA PRO A 109 3.69 -21.40 3.62
C PRO A 109 4.78 -20.42 4.07
N TRP A 110 5.52 -19.84 3.12
CA TRP A 110 6.56 -18.84 3.41
C TRP A 110 5.97 -17.62 4.11
N TYR A 111 4.81 -17.14 3.63
CA TYR A 111 4.11 -16.02 4.25
C TYR A 111 3.70 -16.35 5.69
N LYS A 112 3.09 -17.51 5.90
CA LYS A 112 2.60 -17.92 7.22
C LYS A 112 3.73 -18.05 8.24
N GLU A 113 4.86 -18.63 7.81
CA GLU A 113 6.01 -18.88 8.67
C GLU A 113 6.81 -17.59 8.96
N HIS A 114 7.03 -16.75 7.95
CA HIS A 114 8.00 -15.64 8.04
C HIS A 114 7.34 -14.26 8.18
N LEU A 115 6.15 -14.05 7.62
CA LEU A 115 5.54 -12.71 7.43
C LEU A 115 4.31 -12.44 8.29
N ALA A 116 3.54 -13.47 8.67
CA ALA A 116 2.24 -13.30 9.33
C ALA A 116 2.32 -12.46 10.62
N GLY A 117 3.39 -12.60 11.40
CA GLY A 117 3.62 -11.84 12.64
C GLY A 117 4.56 -10.64 12.50
N ASP A 118 5.13 -10.37 11.32
CA ASP A 118 6.14 -9.33 11.17
C ASP A 118 5.58 -7.91 11.42
N HIS A 119 4.33 -7.68 11.00
CA HIS A 119 3.66 -6.39 11.15
C HIS A 119 3.54 -5.94 12.61
N GLU A 120 3.43 -6.87 13.57
CA GLU A 120 3.35 -6.55 15.00
C GLU A 120 4.67 -6.02 15.59
N LYS A 121 5.79 -6.26 14.90
CA LYS A 121 7.12 -5.79 15.34
C LYS A 121 7.32 -4.30 15.09
N PHE A 122 6.64 -3.74 14.08
CA PHE A 122 6.90 -2.37 13.63
C PHE A 122 5.64 -1.49 13.53
N ALA A 123 4.45 -2.06 13.36
CA ALA A 123 3.21 -1.29 13.17
C ALA A 123 2.28 -1.34 14.39
N ASP A 124 1.54 -0.25 14.60
CA ASP A 124 0.34 -0.26 15.44
C ASP A 124 -0.84 -0.76 14.58
N THR A 125 -1.08 -2.06 14.60
CA THR A 125 -2.14 -2.71 13.82
C THR A 125 -3.55 -2.36 14.29
N LYS A 126 -3.69 -1.77 15.48
CA LYS A 126 -4.99 -1.33 16.03
C LYS A 126 -5.39 0.04 15.52
N LYS A 127 -4.42 0.96 15.37
CA LYS A 127 -4.65 2.31 14.85
C LYS A 127 -4.58 2.37 13.32
N SER A 128 -3.78 1.49 12.71
CA SER A 128 -3.59 1.47 11.25
C SER A 128 -4.89 1.16 10.51
N MET A 129 -5.08 1.79 9.35
CA MET A 129 -6.30 1.69 8.55
C MET A 129 -5.98 1.14 7.15
N MET A 130 -6.96 0.52 6.50
CA MET A 130 -6.79 -0.04 5.15
C MET A 130 -7.98 0.33 4.27
N THR A 131 -7.71 0.60 3.01
CA THR A 131 -8.72 0.80 1.96
C THR A 131 -8.24 0.20 0.64
N ILE A 132 -9.15 -0.09 -0.28
CA ILE A 132 -8.84 -0.60 -1.61
C ILE A 132 -9.71 0.12 -2.64
N GLY A 133 -9.15 0.39 -3.81
CA GLY A 133 -9.88 1.04 -4.91
C GLY A 133 -9.24 0.80 -6.27
N TRP A 134 -9.97 1.16 -7.32
CA TRP A 134 -9.48 1.12 -8.70
C TRP A 134 -8.52 2.27 -8.98
N ILE A 135 -7.43 1.99 -9.70
CA ILE A 135 -6.50 3.01 -10.17
C ILE A 135 -7.04 3.62 -11.47
N THR A 136 -7.12 4.95 -11.50
CA THR A 136 -7.20 5.74 -12.74
C THR A 136 -5.94 6.59 -12.82
N GLU A 137 -5.08 6.32 -13.80
CA GLU A 137 -3.80 6.99 -13.96
C GLU A 137 -3.85 7.98 -15.12
N PHE A 138 -3.50 9.23 -14.85
CA PHE A 138 -3.47 10.31 -15.85
C PHE A 138 -2.04 10.74 -16.23
N ILE A 139 -1.07 10.48 -15.35
CA ILE A 139 0.33 10.87 -15.55
C ILE A 139 1.23 9.73 -15.08
N ARG A 140 2.21 9.35 -15.92
CA ARG A 140 3.28 8.39 -15.61
C ARG A 140 4.59 8.89 -16.20
N ASP A 141 5.68 8.88 -15.42
CA ASP A 141 7.01 9.28 -15.85
C ASP A 141 7.06 10.67 -16.52
N GLY A 142 6.26 11.61 -16.00
CA GLY A 142 6.14 12.97 -16.54
C GLY A 142 5.35 13.11 -17.84
N GLN A 143 4.70 12.04 -18.30
CA GLN A 143 3.90 12.02 -19.53
C GLN A 143 2.42 11.78 -19.23
N VAL A 144 1.55 12.41 -20.03
CA VAL A 144 0.09 12.16 -19.98
C VAL A 144 -0.19 10.75 -20.51
N VAL A 145 -0.99 10.00 -19.77
CA VAL A 145 -1.42 8.63 -20.13
C VAL A 145 -2.93 8.48 -20.00
N ASP A 146 -3.47 7.46 -20.66
CA ASP A 146 -4.89 7.08 -20.58
C ASP A 146 -5.01 5.74 -19.82
N GLY A 147 -4.67 5.77 -18.53
CA GLY A 147 -4.72 4.61 -17.65
C GLY A 147 -3.39 3.87 -17.44
N MET A 148 -3.42 2.97 -16.46
CA MET A 148 -2.25 2.21 -16.04
C MET A 148 -2.00 1.06 -17.02
N LYS A 149 -0.75 0.87 -17.50
CA LYS A 149 -0.40 -0.30 -18.34
C LYS A 149 0.23 -1.42 -17.52
N ASP A 150 -0.04 -2.66 -17.92
CA ASP A 150 0.71 -3.84 -17.49
C ASP A 150 2.09 -3.76 -18.15
N CYS A 151 3.13 -3.54 -17.35
CA CYS A 151 4.52 -3.46 -17.78
C CYS A 151 5.19 -4.84 -17.71
#